data_AF-A0A2U3AYG4-F1
#
_entry.id   AF-A0A2U3AYG4-F1
#
_cell.length_a   1.000
_cell.length_b   1.000
_cell.length_c   1.000
_cell.angle_alpha   90.00
_cell.angle_beta   90.00
_cell.angle_gamma   90.00
#
_symmetry.space_group_name_H-M   'P 1'
#
loop_
_entity.id
_entity.type
_entity.pdbx_description
1 polymer ?
#
loop_
_entity_poly.entity_id
_entity_poly.type
_entity_poly.pdbx_seq_one_letter_code
_entity_poly.pdbx_strand_id
1 'polypeptide(L)'
;MKLSGIDTDQIKTGEVFYTGYQIAPEIRYYLKNTSNNNLTGFYFGLYLKYSNYKSSLSGAYINDEGTNYDLEFDMKLDITSVGFMLGYKLPVTKRLNIDFMIAGPGSGNYNFQIKNKKDLPEEFYDDLNEALEEYNILDFINSDFRFSEVNNKSKFSAFSFRYGIAVGYTF
;
A
#
# COMPACT_ATOMS: atom_id res chain seq x y z
N MET A 1 10.30 -6.67 -2.54
CA MET A 1 9.85 -6.98 -3.92
C MET A 1 10.44 -5.91 -4.82
N LYS A 2 10.74 -6.24 -6.07
CA LYS A 2 11.35 -5.31 -7.02
C LYS A 2 10.25 -4.75 -7.92
N LEU A 3 10.14 -3.43 -8.00
CA LEU A 3 9.33 -2.75 -9.01
C LEU A 3 10.33 -2.11 -9.98
N SER A 4 10.21 -2.44 -11.28
CA SER A 4 11.00 -1.76 -12.32
C SER A 4 10.58 -0.29 -12.35
N GLY A 5 11.56 0.61 -12.40
CA GLY A 5 11.31 2.05 -12.53
C GLY A 5 10.60 2.41 -13.84
N ILE A 6 10.13 3.65 -13.93
CA ILE A 6 9.66 4.26 -15.16
C ILE A 6 10.90 4.58 -16.01
N ASP A 7 10.91 4.10 -17.25
CA ASP A 7 11.97 4.30 -18.25
C ASP A 7 11.33 4.98 -19.47
N THR A 8 11.41 6.31 -19.49
CA THR A 8 10.99 7.17 -20.60
C THR A 8 12.18 7.98 -21.09
N ASP A 9 12.07 8.57 -22.29
CA ASP A 9 13.18 9.27 -22.97
C ASP A 9 13.82 10.40 -22.14
N GLN A 10 13.08 10.97 -21.17
CA GLN A 10 13.53 12.07 -20.30
C GLN A 10 13.69 11.70 -18.82
N ILE A 11 13.09 10.59 -18.36
CA ILE A 11 13.08 10.19 -16.95
C ILE A 11 13.63 8.78 -16.82
N LYS A 12 14.80 8.65 -16.20
CA LYS A 12 15.39 7.35 -15.86
C LYS A 12 15.41 7.19 -14.36
N THR A 13 14.52 6.34 -13.85
CA THR A 13 14.49 6.02 -12.42
C THR A 13 15.24 4.72 -12.13
N GLY A 14 16.08 4.75 -11.08
CA GLY A 14 16.80 3.57 -10.59
C GLY A 14 15.88 2.60 -9.85
N GLU A 15 16.47 1.53 -9.31
CA GLU A 15 15.72 0.54 -8.53
C GLU A 15 15.04 1.18 -7.31
N VAL A 16 13.74 0.96 -7.18
CA VAL A 16 12.94 1.48 -6.06
C VAL A 16 13.01 0.51 -4.88
N PHE A 17 13.72 0.89 -3.82
CA PHE A 17 13.78 0.09 -2.59
C PHE A 17 12.75 0.56 -1.58
N TYR A 18 11.86 -0.35 -1.16
CA TYR A 18 10.92 -0.10 -0.09
C TYR A 18 11.27 -0.89 1.18
N THR A 19 11.16 -0.22 2.32
CA THR A 19 11.31 -0.79 3.66
C THR A 19 10.11 -0.41 4.50
N GLY A 20 9.70 -1.27 5.44
CA GLY A 20 8.49 -1.00 6.18
C GLY A 20 8.11 -2.10 7.15
N TYR A 21 7.05 -1.86 7.90
CA TYR A 21 6.43 -2.85 8.76
C TYR A 21 4.92 -2.77 8.66
N GLN A 22 4.28 -3.91 8.94
CA GLN A 22 2.84 -4.03 8.98
C GLN A 22 2.44 -4.76 10.26
N ILE A 23 1.44 -4.22 10.95
CA ILE A 23 0.83 -4.83 12.12
C ILE A 23 -0.67 -4.89 11.85
N ALA A 24 -1.27 -6.07 12.08
CA ALA A 24 -2.68 -6.30 11.81
C ALA A 24 -3.33 -7.10 12.96
N PRO A 25 -3.69 -6.46 14.08
CA PRO A 25 -4.47 -7.13 15.11
C PRO A 25 -5.87 -7.47 14.61
N GLU A 26 -6.32 -8.66 14.99
CA GLU A 26 -7.56 -9.26 14.52
C GLU A 26 -8.31 -9.87 15.70
N ILE A 27 -9.61 -9.60 15.78
CA ILE A 27 -10.51 -10.23 16.75
C ILE A 27 -11.51 -11.05 15.96
N ARG A 28 -11.65 -12.34 16.30
CA ARG A 28 -12.48 -13.29 15.57
C ARG A 28 -13.43 -14.00 16.53
N TYR A 29 -14.69 -14.05 16.14
CA TYR A 29 -15.73 -14.83 16.79
C TYR A 29 -16.12 -15.99 15.88
N TYR A 30 -15.99 -17.21 16.40
CA TYR A 30 -16.33 -18.43 15.68
C TYR A 30 -17.77 -18.83 16.01
N LEU A 31 -18.59 -19.07 14.97
CA LEU A 31 -19.92 -19.64 15.15
C LEU A 31 -19.73 -21.14 15.48
N LYS A 32 -20.22 -21.60 16.65
CA LYS A 32 -20.23 -23.00 17.17
C LYS A 32 -20.34 -24.08 16.07
N ASN A 33 -19.86 -25.33 16.19
CA ASN A 33 -18.75 -25.99 16.92
C ASN A 33 -18.59 -27.36 16.22
N THR A 34 -17.72 -27.49 15.21
CA THR A 34 -17.60 -28.76 14.44
C THR A 34 -16.56 -29.73 15.05
N SER A 35 -15.87 -29.36 16.12
CA SER A 35 -14.86 -30.23 16.76
C SER A 35 -14.64 -29.85 18.23
N ASN A 36 -14.28 -30.83 19.06
CA ASN A 36 -13.99 -30.70 20.50
C ASN A 36 -12.82 -29.76 20.86
N ASN A 37 -12.12 -29.19 19.86
CA ASN A 37 -11.03 -28.21 20.06
C ASN A 37 -11.37 -26.90 19.32
N ASN A 38 -12.00 -25.99 20.06
CA ASN A 38 -12.95 -24.93 19.69
C ASN A 38 -12.46 -23.70 18.87
N LEU A 39 -11.62 -23.84 17.83
CA LEU A 39 -11.27 -22.69 16.96
C LEU A 39 -11.29 -23.06 15.48
N THR A 40 -12.40 -23.64 15.04
CA THR A 40 -12.62 -24.14 13.68
C THR A 40 -14.03 -23.82 13.21
N GLY A 41 -14.22 -23.61 11.92
CA GLY A 41 -15.51 -23.30 11.30
C GLY A 41 -15.63 -21.86 10.83
N PHE A 42 -16.86 -21.43 10.56
CA PHE A 42 -17.16 -20.06 10.16
C PHE A 42 -16.84 -19.09 11.28
N TYR A 43 -16.23 -17.97 10.92
CA TYR A 43 -15.99 -16.86 11.83
C TYR A 43 -16.41 -15.54 11.21
N PHE A 44 -16.87 -14.63 12.08
CA PHE A 44 -16.91 -13.20 11.79
C PHE A 44 -15.89 -12.49 12.66
N GLY A 45 -15.38 -11.36 12.23
CA GLY A 45 -14.36 -10.65 12.99
C GLY A 45 -14.23 -9.19 12.63
N LEU A 46 -13.33 -8.54 13.36
CA LEU A 46 -12.87 -7.18 13.10
C LEU A 46 -11.35 -7.21 12.90
N TYR A 47 -10.88 -6.42 11.94
CA TYR A 47 -9.45 -6.18 11.78
C TYR A 47 -9.15 -4.70 11.92
N LEU A 48 -7.99 -4.43 12.49
CA LEU A 48 -7.29 -3.17 12.33
C LEU A 48 -5.95 -3.50 11.66
N LYS A 49 -5.54 -2.74 10.66
CA LYS A 49 -4.27 -2.90 9.97
C LYS A 49 -3.58 -1.55 9.92
N TYR A 50 -2.34 -1.51 10.39
CA TYR A 50 -1.45 -0.38 10.22
C TYR A 50 -0.23 -0.83 9.41
N SER A 51 0.07 -0.10 8.35
CA SER A 51 1.24 -0.36 7.49
C SER A 51 2.01 0.92 7.31
N ASN A 52 3.31 0.87 7.60
CA ASN A 52 4.24 1.95 7.29
C ASN A 52 5.20 1.46 6.21
N TYR A 53 5.25 2.17 5.10
CA TYR A 53 6.21 1.96 4.03
C TYR A 53 7.02 3.23 3.84
N LYS A 54 8.33 3.05 3.66
CA LYS A 54 9.29 4.07 3.28
C LYS A 54 9.97 3.59 2.02
N SER A 55 10.08 4.45 1.04
CA SER A 55 10.76 4.15 -0.21
C SER A 55 11.64 5.30 -0.59
N SER A 56 12.84 5.00 -1.07
CA SER A 56 13.72 6.01 -1.68
C SER A 56 13.78 5.73 -3.18
N LEU A 57 13.61 6.77 -3.97
CA LEU A 57 13.73 6.75 -5.42
C LEU A 57 14.89 7.68 -5.80
N SER A 58 15.89 7.12 -6.47
CA SER A 58 16.97 7.90 -7.08
C SER A 58 16.94 7.72 -8.59
N GLY A 59 17.14 8.78 -9.35
CA GLY A 59 17.09 8.75 -10.81
C GLY A 59 17.77 9.97 -11.43
N ALA A 60 17.62 10.12 -12.74
CA ALA A 60 18.09 11.26 -13.50
C ALA A 60 16.96 11.79 -14.39
N TYR A 61 16.80 13.11 -14.44
CA TYR A 61 15.90 13.83 -15.34
C TYR A 61 16.74 14.66 -16.31
N ILE A 62 16.45 14.55 -17.61
CA ILE A 62 17.10 15.38 -18.63
C ILE A 62 16.02 16.29 -19.21
N ASN A 63 16.18 17.60 -19.00
CA ASN A 63 15.32 18.64 -19.59
C ASN A 63 15.52 18.68 -21.12
N ASP A 64 14.54 19.20 -21.87
CA ASP A 64 14.60 19.52 -23.30
C ASP A 64 15.87 20.27 -23.75
N GLU A 65 16.48 21.07 -22.86
CA GLU A 65 17.76 21.76 -23.10
C GLU A 65 19.01 20.86 -22.97
N GLY A 66 18.84 19.59 -22.60
CA GLY A 66 19.92 18.60 -22.41
C GLY A 66 20.62 18.68 -21.04
N THR A 67 20.12 19.49 -20.11
CA THR A 67 20.65 19.62 -18.75
C THR A 67 20.18 18.45 -17.89
N ASN A 68 21.12 17.75 -17.26
CA ASN A 68 20.85 16.60 -16.41
C ASN A 68 20.67 17.01 -14.94
N TYR A 69 19.58 16.57 -14.33
CA TYR A 69 19.23 16.80 -12.93
C TYR A 69 19.17 15.47 -12.19
N ASP A 70 19.85 15.39 -11.04
CA ASP A 70 19.76 14.23 -10.15
C ASP A 70 18.44 14.27 -9.39
N LEU A 71 17.63 13.21 -9.55
CA LEU A 71 16.39 13.00 -8.82
C LEU A 71 16.68 12.21 -7.54
N GLU A 72 16.28 12.74 -6.39
CA GLU A 72 16.28 11.98 -5.13
C GLU A 72 15.00 12.28 -4.32
N PHE A 73 14.09 11.31 -4.29
CA PHE A 73 12.82 11.40 -3.59
C PHE A 73 12.71 10.37 -2.46
N ASP A 74 12.35 10.85 -1.27
CA ASP A 74 11.88 10.00 -0.19
C ASP A 74 10.35 9.98 -0.20
N MET A 75 9.78 8.80 -0.40
CA MET A 75 8.35 8.54 -0.31
C MET A 75 8.04 7.84 1.01
N LYS A 76 7.00 8.30 1.70
CA LYS A 76 6.45 7.67 2.89
C LYS A 76 4.96 7.43 2.72
N LEU A 77 4.53 6.19 2.91
CA LEU A 77 3.14 5.78 2.83
C LEU A 77 2.72 5.12 4.16
N ASP A 78 1.82 5.79 4.86
CA ASP A 78 1.19 5.32 6.10
C ASP A 78 -0.27 4.94 5.81
N ILE A 79 -0.60 3.66 5.96
CA ILE A 79 -1.94 3.14 5.71
C ILE A 79 -2.54 2.62 7.02
N THR A 80 -3.68 3.16 7.41
CA THR A 80 -4.49 2.65 8.52
C THR A 80 -5.82 2.17 7.98
N SER A 81 -6.13 0.89 8.13
CA SER A 81 -7.38 0.30 7.67
C SER A 81 -8.13 -0.40 8.79
N VAL A 82 -9.44 -0.26 8.81
CA VAL A 82 -10.34 -0.95 9.74
C VAL A 82 -11.47 -1.58 8.95
N GLY A 83 -11.90 -2.77 9.35
CA GLY A 83 -12.99 -3.44 8.66
C GLY A 83 -13.47 -4.69 9.37
N PHE A 84 -14.46 -5.30 8.73
CA PHE A 84 -15.00 -6.58 9.13
C PHE A 84 -14.23 -7.71 8.47
N MET A 85 -14.36 -8.92 9.00
CA MET A 85 -13.86 -10.14 8.39
C MET A 85 -14.93 -11.21 8.44
N LEU A 86 -15.04 -11.96 7.36
CA LEU A 86 -15.81 -13.18 7.25
C LEU A 86 -14.89 -14.25 6.68
N GLY A 87 -14.85 -15.40 7.32
CA GLY A 87 -14.05 -16.50 6.83
C GLY A 87 -14.44 -17.85 7.40
N TYR A 88 -13.71 -18.86 6.98
CA TYR A 88 -13.90 -20.23 7.39
C TYR A 88 -12.55 -20.88 7.68
N LYS A 89 -12.40 -21.43 8.88
CA LYS A 89 -11.20 -22.14 9.30
C LYS A 89 -11.41 -23.65 9.27
N LEU A 90 -10.86 -24.30 8.27
CA LEU A 90 -10.94 -25.74 8.04
C LEU A 90 -9.85 -26.48 8.82
N PRO A 91 -10.19 -27.40 9.74
CA PRO A 91 -9.20 -28.29 10.33
C PRO A 91 -8.82 -29.39 9.32
N VAL A 92 -7.52 -29.50 9.01
CA VAL A 92 -6.99 -30.57 8.13
C VAL A 92 -6.49 -31.74 8.98
N THR A 93 -5.83 -31.45 10.09
CA THR A 93 -5.41 -32.44 11.09
C THR A 93 -5.63 -31.90 12.51
N LYS A 94 -5.28 -32.67 13.54
CA LYS A 94 -5.32 -32.18 14.94
C LYS A 94 -4.46 -30.94 15.19
N ARG A 95 -3.48 -30.66 14.31
CA ARG A 95 -2.51 -29.57 14.44
C ARG A 95 -2.47 -28.64 13.24
N LEU A 96 -2.94 -29.05 12.07
CA LEU A 96 -2.95 -28.20 10.88
C LEU A 96 -4.36 -27.70 10.56
N ASN A 97 -4.45 -26.42 10.27
CA ASN A 97 -5.67 -25.77 9.82
C ASN A 97 -5.38 -24.89 8.60
N ILE A 98 -6.38 -24.76 7.74
CA ILE A 98 -6.38 -23.82 6.63
C ILE A 98 -7.45 -22.78 6.95
N ASP A 99 -7.06 -21.52 6.91
CA ASP A 99 -7.90 -20.38 7.21
C ASP A 99 -8.21 -19.63 5.91
N PHE A 100 -9.48 -19.63 5.54
CA PHE A 100 -10.00 -18.92 4.37
C PHE A 100 -10.64 -17.62 4.83
N MET A 101 -9.96 -16.49 4.66
CA MET A 101 -10.56 -15.17 4.79
C MET A 101 -11.27 -14.84 3.48
N ILE A 102 -12.58 -15.07 3.47
CA ILE A 102 -13.43 -14.99 2.28
C ILE A 102 -13.67 -13.54 1.89
N ALA A 103 -14.03 -12.71 2.87
CA ALA A 103 -14.31 -11.31 2.64
C ALA A 103 -13.90 -10.47 3.85
N GLY A 104 -13.35 -9.29 3.58
CA GLY A 104 -12.97 -8.35 4.61
C GLY A 104 -13.19 -6.92 4.13
N PRO A 105 -14.45 -6.47 3.97
CA PRO A 105 -14.74 -5.09 3.59
C PRO A 105 -14.39 -4.15 4.74
N GLY A 106 -13.89 -2.97 4.39
CA GLY A 106 -13.48 -1.97 5.35
C GLY A 106 -13.20 -0.63 4.70
N SER A 107 -12.67 0.28 5.50
CA SER A 107 -12.21 1.59 5.04
C SER A 107 -10.77 1.80 5.48
N GLY A 108 -9.99 2.43 4.60
CA GLY A 108 -8.60 2.75 4.83
C GLY A 108 -8.34 4.24 4.69
N ASN A 109 -7.58 4.80 5.62
CA ASN A 109 -6.98 6.12 5.51
C ASN A 109 -5.54 5.94 5.03
N TYR A 110 -5.23 6.59 3.91
CA TYR A 110 -3.93 6.56 3.25
C TYR A 110 -3.30 7.93 3.43
N ASN A 111 -2.15 7.98 4.07
CA ASN A 111 -1.36 9.20 4.20
C ASN A 111 -0.09 9.01 3.38
N PHE A 112 0.01 9.74 2.29
CA PHE A 112 1.15 9.72 1.39
C PHE A 112 1.96 11.01 1.56
N GLN A 113 3.27 10.88 1.62
CA GLN A 113 4.19 12.00 1.74
C GLN A 113 5.34 11.81 0.75
N ILE A 114 5.62 12.83 -0.06
CA ILE A 114 6.82 12.88 -0.89
C ILE A 114 7.70 14.02 -0.38
N LYS A 115 8.97 13.71 -0.17
CA LYS A 115 10.00 14.69 0.13
C LYS A 115 11.05 14.64 -0.97
N ASN A 116 11.21 15.74 -1.69
CA ASN A 116 12.33 15.93 -2.60
C ASN A 116 13.57 16.34 -1.79
N LYS A 117 14.73 15.79 -2.13
CA LYS A 117 16.02 16.11 -1.49
C LYS A 117 16.92 16.99 -2.37
N LYS A 118 16.59 17.16 -3.65
CA LYS A 118 17.36 17.94 -4.61
C LYS A 118 16.48 19.05 -5.18
N ASP A 119 17.06 20.23 -5.38
CA ASP A 119 16.34 21.31 -6.04
C ASP A 119 16.14 20.92 -7.51
N LEU A 120 14.87 20.79 -7.90
CA LEU A 120 14.45 20.52 -9.27
C LEU A 120 13.79 21.78 -9.85
N PRO A 121 13.94 22.02 -11.15
CA PRO A 121 13.28 23.15 -11.81
C PRO A 121 11.75 23.04 -11.68
N GLU A 122 11.07 24.17 -11.68
CA GLU A 122 9.61 24.24 -11.55
C GLU A 122 8.91 23.45 -12.69
N GLU A 123 9.50 23.49 -13.89
CA GLU A 123 9.09 22.73 -15.08
C GLU A 123 8.95 21.22 -14.84
N PHE A 124 9.81 20.61 -14.02
CA PHE A 124 9.72 19.19 -13.69
C PHE A 124 8.39 18.86 -12.97
N TYR A 125 7.90 19.76 -12.13
CA TYR A 125 6.66 19.53 -11.40
C TYR A 125 5.44 19.67 -12.31
N ASP A 126 5.51 20.55 -13.30
CA ASP A 126 4.46 20.68 -14.33
C ASP A 126 4.42 19.42 -15.21
N ASP A 127 5.58 18.97 -15.73
CA ASP A 127 5.70 17.74 -16.52
C ASP A 127 5.21 16.50 -15.73
N LEU A 128 5.56 16.41 -14.45
CA LEU A 128 5.13 15.32 -13.58
C LEU A 128 3.62 15.35 -13.35
N ASN A 129 3.03 16.53 -13.13
CA ASN A 129 1.58 16.65 -12.97
C ASN A 129 0.85 16.30 -14.29
N GLU A 130 1.35 16.75 -15.44
CA GLU A 130 0.78 16.42 -16.76
C GLU A 130 0.82 14.91 -17.04
N ALA A 131 1.96 14.26 -16.78
CA ALA A 131 2.06 12.81 -16.93
C ALA A 131 1.07 12.08 -16.01
N LEU A 132 0.90 12.52 -14.76
CA LEU A 132 -0.03 11.89 -13.81
C LEU A 132 -1.51 12.10 -14.18
N GLU A 133 -1.86 13.23 -14.80
CA GLU A 133 -3.16 13.48 -15.43
C GLU A 133 -3.39 12.51 -16.59
N GLU A 134 -2.42 12.34 -17.50
CA GLU A 134 -2.54 11.46 -18.66
C GLU A 134 -2.77 9.98 -18.27
N TYR A 135 -2.12 9.52 -17.20
CA TYR A 135 -2.30 8.15 -16.70
C TYR A 135 -3.55 7.97 -15.81
N ASN A 136 -4.40 8.99 -15.63
CA ASN A 136 -5.56 9.01 -14.72
C ASN A 136 -5.24 8.57 -13.28
N ILE A 137 -3.99 8.75 -12.85
CA ILE A 137 -3.56 8.34 -11.50
C ILE A 137 -4.15 9.29 -10.44
N LEU A 138 -4.37 10.56 -10.80
CA LEU A 138 -4.96 11.58 -9.94
C LEU A 138 -6.44 11.33 -9.63
N ASP A 139 -7.19 10.76 -10.58
CA ASP A 139 -8.57 10.34 -10.33
C ASP A 139 -8.66 9.27 -9.22
N PHE A 140 -7.61 8.47 -9.09
CA PHE A 140 -7.49 7.45 -8.04
C PHE A 140 -6.97 8.03 -6.71
N ILE A 141 -6.18 9.10 -6.77
CA ILE A 141 -5.55 9.76 -5.62
C ILE A 141 -6.14 11.17 -5.52
N ASN A 142 -7.38 11.27 -5.05
CA ASN A 142 -8.10 12.52 -4.71
C ASN A 142 -7.70 13.74 -5.57
N SER A 143 -8.55 14.09 -6.55
CA SER A 143 -8.32 15.07 -7.64
C SER A 143 -7.71 16.43 -7.26
N ASP A 144 -7.74 16.82 -5.98
CA ASP A 144 -7.11 18.05 -5.49
C ASP A 144 -5.60 17.90 -5.20
N PHE A 145 -5.02 16.72 -5.43
CA PHE A 145 -3.59 16.50 -5.27
C PHE A 145 -2.80 17.18 -6.40
N ARG A 146 -2.07 18.25 -6.08
CA ARG A 146 -1.07 18.86 -6.96
C ARG A 146 0.34 18.71 -6.38
N PHE A 147 1.29 18.22 -7.17
CA PHE A 147 2.70 18.27 -6.78
C PHE A 147 3.20 19.69 -7.04
N SER A 148 3.14 20.58 -6.04
CA SER A 148 3.58 21.98 -6.20
C SER A 148 4.76 22.38 -5.31
N GLU A 149 5.13 21.58 -4.30
CA GLU A 149 6.16 21.99 -3.34
C GLU A 149 6.87 20.81 -2.66
N VAL A 150 8.13 21.04 -2.29
CA VAL A 150 8.94 20.15 -1.46
C VAL A 150 8.21 19.89 -0.15
N ASN A 151 7.87 18.62 0.12
CA ASN A 151 7.22 18.12 1.36
C ASN A 151 5.67 18.12 1.37
N ASN A 152 5.04 17.79 0.23
CA ASN A 152 3.59 17.63 0.17
C ASN A 152 3.13 16.37 0.95
N LYS A 153 2.05 16.52 1.72
CA LYS A 153 1.39 15.45 2.48
C LYS A 153 -0.08 15.40 2.08
N SER A 154 -0.49 14.27 1.52
CA SER A 154 -1.89 14.08 1.16
C SER A 154 -2.51 12.93 1.91
N LYS A 155 -3.76 13.14 2.28
CA LYS A 155 -4.57 12.19 3.01
C LYS A 155 -5.81 11.91 2.19
N PHE A 156 -6.08 10.64 1.92
CA PHE A 156 -7.32 10.23 1.29
C PHE A 156 -7.87 8.99 2.00
N SER A 157 -9.19 8.85 1.98
CA SER A 157 -9.88 7.65 2.45
C SER A 157 -10.38 6.87 1.25
N ALA A 158 -10.22 5.55 1.30
CA ALA A 158 -10.69 4.67 0.25
C ALA A 158 -11.30 3.40 0.84
N PHE A 159 -12.20 2.79 0.08
CA PHE A 159 -12.71 1.46 0.40
C PHE A 159 -11.56 0.45 0.38
N SER A 160 -11.46 -0.36 1.43
CA SER A 160 -10.44 -1.40 1.54
C SER A 160 -11.10 -2.77 1.54
N PHE A 161 -10.54 -3.72 0.80
CA PHE A 161 -11.03 -5.10 0.81
C PHE A 161 -9.89 -6.07 1.08
N ARG A 162 -10.11 -7.03 1.98
CA ARG A 162 -9.16 -8.10 2.32
C ARG A 162 -9.75 -9.47 1.98
N TYR A 163 -8.94 -10.32 1.37
CA TYR A 163 -9.18 -11.74 1.18
C TYR A 163 -7.85 -12.48 1.30
N GLY A 164 -7.87 -13.78 1.61
CA GLY A 164 -6.63 -14.54 1.70
C GLY A 164 -6.81 -15.97 2.20
N ILE A 165 -5.77 -16.77 1.98
CA ILE A 165 -5.68 -18.14 2.48
C ILE A 165 -4.41 -18.21 3.34
N ALA A 166 -4.54 -18.71 4.56
CA ALA A 166 -3.43 -18.91 5.47
C ALA A 166 -3.39 -20.36 5.97
N VAL A 167 -2.19 -20.88 6.20
CA VAL A 167 -1.98 -22.20 6.80
C VAL A 167 -1.50 -21.99 8.23
N GLY A 168 -2.25 -22.52 9.20
CA GLY A 168 -1.94 -22.41 10.62
C GLY A 168 -1.55 -23.75 11.23
N TYR A 169 -0.60 -23.72 12.14
CA TYR A 169 -0.21 -24.85 12.99
C TYR A 169 -0.58 -24.57 14.44
N THR A 170 -1.21 -25.53 15.11
CA THR A 170 -1.61 -25.49 16.52
C THR A 170 -0.77 -26.51 17.29
N PHE A 171 -0.03 -26.03 18.30
CA PHE A 171 0.84 -26.84 19.16
C PHE A 171 0.03 -27.60 20.21
#